data_AF-A0A2D4Q7S6-F1
#
_entry.id   AF-A0A2D4Q7S6-F1
#
_cell.length_a   1.000
_cell.length_b   1.000
_cell.length_c   1.000
_cell.angle_alpha   90.00
_cell.angle_beta   90.00
_cell.angle_gamma   90.00
#
_symmetry.space_group_name_H-M   'P 1'
#
loop_
_entity.id
_entity.type
_entity.pdbx_description
1 polymer ?
#
loop_
_entity_poly.entity_id
_entity_poly.type
_entity_poly.pdbx_seq_one_letter_code
_entity_poly.pdbx_strand_id
1 'polypeptide(L)'
;ATASKLVDEQSRRNMTPKNRGKRKADASSPQDNELERVFLWDLDETIIIFHSLLTGSYAQKYGKDPSLVVGFGLTMEEMIFEVADTHLFFNDLEECDQVHVEDVASDDNGQDLSNYNFSTDGFSGSGSNVNHGSTGVQRGV
;
A
#
# COMPACT_ATOMS: atom_id res chain seq x y z
N ALA A 1 -61.81 -19.45 12.90
CA ALA A 1 -63.03 -18.67 12.63
C ALA A 1 -63.23 -17.65 13.75
N THR A 2 -63.42 -16.38 13.37
CA THR A 2 -64.07 -15.24 14.08
C THR A 2 -63.55 -14.84 15.49
N ALA A 3 -62.89 -13.71 15.75
CA ALA A 3 -63.12 -12.27 15.48
C ALA A 3 -63.87 -11.50 16.60
N SER A 4 -63.47 -10.22 16.75
CA SER A 4 -64.13 -9.07 17.43
C SER A 4 -63.62 -8.73 18.84
N LYS A 5 -62.70 -7.78 19.07
CA LYS A 5 -62.74 -6.28 18.99
C LYS A 5 -63.73 -5.59 19.96
N LEU A 6 -63.15 -4.64 20.72
CA LEU A 6 -63.71 -3.32 21.14
C LEU A 6 -64.74 -3.37 22.29
N VAL A 7 -64.84 -2.47 23.29
CA VAL A 7 -64.33 -1.11 23.61
C VAL A 7 -64.49 -0.89 25.14
N ASP A 8 -63.79 0.13 25.68
CA ASP A 8 -64.16 0.96 26.87
C ASP A 8 -64.04 0.31 28.26
N GLU A 9 -63.32 0.88 29.23
CA GLU A 9 -63.66 2.18 29.82
C GLU A 9 -62.41 2.86 30.43
N GLN A 10 -62.14 4.07 29.95
CA GLN A 10 -61.32 5.05 30.66
C GLN A 10 -62.03 5.49 31.95
N SER A 11 -61.33 5.49 33.09
CA SER A 11 -61.30 6.61 34.06
C SER A 11 -60.92 6.13 35.47
N ARG A 12 -59.77 6.56 35.98
CA ARG A 12 -59.71 7.48 37.15
C ARG A 12 -58.27 7.82 37.57
N ARG A 13 -57.97 9.10 37.35
CA ARG A 13 -57.26 10.04 38.26
C ARG A 13 -55.72 10.09 38.19
N ASN A 14 -55.26 11.05 37.39
CA ASN A 14 -54.49 12.24 37.79
C ASN A 14 -53.48 12.10 38.94
N MET A 15 -52.21 12.26 38.59
CA MET A 15 -51.29 13.23 39.21
C MET A 15 -50.08 13.47 38.28
N THR A 16 -49.94 14.70 37.78
CA THR A 16 -48.68 15.32 37.31
C THR A 16 -48.57 16.64 38.11
N PRO A 17 -47.39 17.29 38.29
CA PRO A 17 -46.20 17.26 37.43
C PRO A 17 -44.81 17.39 38.10
N LYS A 18 -43.77 17.11 37.29
CA LYS A 18 -42.44 17.74 37.18
C LYS A 18 -41.64 18.02 38.48
N ASN A 19 -40.44 17.42 38.54
CA ASN A 19 -39.26 18.28 38.66
C ASN A 19 -38.05 17.80 37.86
N ARG A 20 -37.44 18.79 37.22
CA ARG A 20 -36.48 18.77 36.13
C ARG A 20 -35.08 18.61 36.72
N GLY A 21 -34.57 17.38 36.73
CA GLY A 21 -33.20 17.06 37.13
C GLY A 21 -32.48 16.34 36.00
N LYS A 22 -31.93 17.13 35.08
CA LYS A 22 -31.11 16.71 33.94
C LYS A 22 -29.86 16.00 34.48
N ARG A 23 -29.94 14.69 34.76
CA ARG A 23 -28.73 13.87 34.94
C ARG A 23 -28.10 13.80 33.56
N LYS A 24 -27.01 14.56 33.42
CA LYS A 24 -26.11 14.48 32.28
C LYS A 24 -25.84 13.00 32.01
N ALA A 25 -26.27 12.52 30.86
CA ALA A 25 -25.56 11.44 30.20
C ALA A 25 -24.21 12.04 29.83
N ASP A 26 -23.24 11.94 30.73
CA ASP A 26 -21.87 12.33 30.48
C ASP A 26 -20.99 11.21 31.03
N ALA A 27 -20.94 10.15 30.23
CA ALA A 27 -19.87 9.17 30.19
C ALA A 27 -19.98 8.38 28.88
N SER A 28 -20.17 9.06 27.75
CA SER A 28 -19.46 8.62 26.55
C SER A 28 -18.06 9.19 26.72
N SER A 29 -17.20 8.47 27.43
CA SER A 29 -15.77 8.80 27.45
C SER A 29 -15.32 8.93 25.99
N PRO A 30 -14.75 10.07 25.55
CA PRO A 30 -14.21 10.23 24.21
C PRO A 30 -12.86 9.48 24.09
N GLN A 31 -12.74 8.31 24.69
CA GLN A 31 -11.54 7.48 24.68
C GLN A 31 -11.51 6.51 23.49
N ASP A 32 -12.53 6.54 22.64
CA ASP A 32 -12.66 5.60 21.51
C ASP A 32 -12.08 6.16 20.19
N ASN A 33 -11.50 7.37 20.19
CA ASN A 33 -11.34 8.14 18.96
C ASN A 33 -9.93 8.44 18.45
N GLU A 34 -8.86 7.85 18.99
CA GLU A 34 -7.53 7.90 18.33
C GLU A 34 -6.76 6.59 18.50
N LEU A 35 -7.40 5.46 18.21
CA LEU A 35 -6.61 4.26 17.93
C LEU A 35 -5.87 4.49 16.61
N GLU A 36 -4.57 4.73 16.69
CA GLU A 36 -3.70 4.70 15.52
C GLU A 36 -3.70 3.27 14.96
N ARG A 37 -4.11 3.14 13.69
CA ARG A 37 -4.17 1.85 13.00
C ARG A 37 -3.18 1.87 11.84
N VAL A 38 -2.27 0.92 11.86
CA VAL A 38 -1.34 0.65 10.76
C VAL A 38 -1.79 -0.64 10.09
N PHE A 39 -1.99 -0.59 8.77
CA PHE A 39 -2.30 -1.75 7.95
C PHE A 39 -1.09 -2.09 7.10
N LEU A 40 -0.56 -3.30 7.30
CA LEU A 40 0.49 -3.85 6.45
C LEU A 40 -0.16 -4.57 5.28
N TRP A 41 0.17 -4.15 4.07
CA TRP A 41 -0.42 -4.69 2.85
C TRP A 41 0.62 -5.52 2.09
N ASP A 42 0.15 -6.62 1.52
CA ASP A 42 0.82 -7.27 0.41
C ASP A 42 0.47 -6.54 -0.89
N LEU A 43 1.35 -6.61 -1.89
CA LEU A 43 1.20 -5.86 -3.13
C LEU A 43 0.47 -6.68 -4.20
N ASP A 44 1.08 -7.79 -4.62
CA ASP A 44 0.61 -8.62 -5.71
C ASP A 44 -0.58 -9.49 -5.28
N GLU A 45 -1.58 -9.60 -6.15
CA GLU A 45 -2.85 -10.28 -5.90
C GLU A 45 -3.69 -9.79 -4.70
N THR A 46 -3.24 -8.72 -4.04
CA THR A 46 -3.95 -8.04 -2.94
C THR A 46 -4.37 -6.63 -3.32
N ILE A 47 -3.42 -5.75 -3.66
CA ILE A 47 -3.72 -4.39 -4.15
C ILE A 47 -3.85 -4.40 -5.67
N ILE A 48 -2.86 -5.01 -6.34
CA ILE A 48 -2.82 -5.15 -7.79
C ILE A 48 -3.08 -6.59 -8.21
N ILE A 49 -3.34 -6.79 -9.50
CA ILE A 49 -3.41 -8.10 -10.14
C ILE A 49 -2.33 -8.09 -11.20
N PHE A 50 -1.26 -8.87 -11.03
CA PHE A 50 -0.17 -8.88 -11.99
C PHE A 50 0.31 -10.29 -12.29
N HIS A 51 0.81 -11.03 -11.29
CA HIS A 51 1.33 -12.38 -11.53
C HIS A 51 0.24 -13.34 -12.07
N SER A 52 -1.00 -13.19 -11.61
CA SER A 52 -2.12 -14.00 -12.11
C SER A 52 -2.56 -13.65 -13.54
N LEU A 53 -2.19 -12.47 -14.05
CA LEU A 53 -2.34 -12.13 -15.47
C LEU A 53 -1.35 -12.94 -16.31
N LEU A 54 -0.09 -12.96 -15.90
CA LEU A 54 1.00 -13.68 -16.59
C LEU A 54 0.79 -15.19 -16.61
N THR A 55 0.36 -15.76 -15.48
CA THR A 55 0.08 -17.20 -15.37
C THR A 55 -1.25 -17.62 -15.99
N GLY A 56 -2.10 -16.65 -16.37
CA GLY A 56 -3.45 -16.90 -16.89
C GLY A 56 -4.47 -17.39 -15.85
N SER A 57 -4.07 -17.55 -14.59
CA SER A 57 -4.96 -18.01 -13.51
C SER A 57 -6.10 -17.02 -13.22
N TYR A 58 -5.86 -15.72 -13.41
CA TYR A 58 -6.92 -14.70 -13.35
C TYR A 58 -7.99 -14.93 -14.43
N ALA A 59 -7.55 -15.20 -15.66
CA ALA A 59 -8.45 -15.41 -16.78
C ALA A 59 -9.33 -16.65 -16.56
N GLN A 60 -8.73 -17.74 -16.07
CA GLN A 60 -9.46 -18.95 -15.73
C GLN A 60 -10.49 -18.72 -14.61
N LYS A 61 -10.10 -18.03 -13.54
CA LYS A 61 -10.96 -17.80 -12.36
C LYS A 61 -12.18 -16.95 -12.69
N TYR A 62 -12.02 -15.95 -13.55
CA TYR A 62 -13.06 -14.96 -13.85
C TYR A 62 -13.64 -15.06 -15.26
N GLY A 63 -13.34 -16.14 -16.00
CA GLY A 63 -13.88 -16.38 -17.34
C GLY A 63 -13.51 -15.30 -18.35
N LYS A 64 -12.25 -14.83 -18.34
CA LYS A 64 -11.72 -13.88 -19.32
C LYS A 64 -11.00 -14.61 -20.45
N ASP A 65 -10.79 -13.92 -21.56
CA ASP A 65 -9.96 -14.43 -22.66
C ASP A 65 -8.49 -14.55 -22.20
N PRO A 66 -7.91 -15.76 -22.17
CA PRO A 66 -6.55 -15.96 -21.65
C PRO A 66 -5.49 -15.24 -22.49
N SER A 67 -5.63 -15.22 -23.82
CA SER A 67 -4.65 -14.61 -24.72
C SER A 67 -4.56 -13.10 -24.49
N LEU A 68 -5.71 -12.44 -24.34
CA LEU A 68 -5.78 -11.00 -24.06
C LEU A 68 -5.22 -10.66 -22.67
N VAL A 69 -5.60 -11.44 -21.65
CA VAL A 69 -5.16 -11.20 -20.27
C VAL A 69 -3.66 -11.38 -20.10
N VAL A 70 -3.09 -12.46 -20.65
CA VAL A 70 -1.64 -12.68 -20.63
C VAL A 70 -0.93 -11.57 -21.41
N GLY A 71 -1.50 -11.13 -22.54
CA GLY A 71 -0.98 -9.99 -23.30
C GLY A 71 -0.89 -8.71 -22.46
N PHE A 72 -1.91 -8.39 -21.66
CA PHE A 72 -1.85 -7.25 -20.75
C PHE A 72 -0.80 -7.41 -19.64
N GLY A 73 -0.65 -8.63 -19.10
CA GLY A 73 0.40 -8.93 -18.12
C GLY A 73 1.79 -8.66 -18.70
N LEU A 74 2.07 -9.15 -19.91
CA LEU A 74 3.36 -8.95 -20.58
C LEU A 74 3.64 -7.47 -20.89
N THR A 75 2.64 -6.72 -21.36
CA THR A 75 2.81 -5.27 -21.60
C THR A 75 3.11 -4.52 -20.29
N MET A 76 2.46 -4.90 -19.19
CA MET A 76 2.75 -4.29 -17.88
C MET A 76 4.14 -4.68 -17.37
N GLU A 77 4.56 -5.93 -17.55
CA GLU A 77 5.91 -6.40 -17.22
C GLU A 77 6.98 -5.59 -17.95
N GLU A 78 6.82 -5.42 -19.26
CA GLU A 78 7.72 -4.61 -20.08
C GLU A 78 7.81 -3.15 -19.60
N MET A 79 6.67 -2.51 -19.30
CA MET A 79 6.65 -1.14 -18.77
C MET A 79 7.31 -1.03 -17.39
N ILE A 80 7.14 -2.03 -16.52
CA ILE A 80 7.77 -2.04 -15.19
C ILE A 80 9.30 -2.11 -15.34
N PHE A 81 9.80 -3.03 -16.17
CA PHE A 81 11.24 -3.15 -16.41
C PHE A 81 11.81 -1.91 -17.10
N GLU A 82 11.11 -1.36 -18.10
CA GLU A 82 11.55 -0.14 -18.80
C GLU A 82 11.73 1.04 -17.83
N VAL A 83 10.78 1.25 -16.92
CA VAL A 83 10.88 2.31 -15.90
C VAL A 83 12.02 2.01 -14.92
N ALA A 84 12.14 0.77 -14.47
CA ALA A 84 13.17 0.36 -13.51
C ALA A 84 14.58 0.59 -14.08
N ASP A 85 14.82 0.15 -15.32
CA ASP A 85 16.10 0.29 -16.01
C ASP A 85 16.42 1.74 -16.36
N THR A 86 15.45 2.48 -16.90
CA THR A 86 15.70 3.81 -17.47
C THR A 86 15.79 4.90 -16.39
N HIS A 87 15.07 4.73 -15.27
CA HIS A 87 14.87 5.80 -14.30
C HIS A 87 15.24 5.43 -12.86
N LEU A 88 15.33 4.15 -12.53
CA LEU A 88 15.55 3.69 -11.15
C LEU A 88 16.85 2.89 -10.98
N PHE A 89 17.77 2.98 -11.95
CA PHE A 89 19.11 2.37 -11.89
C PHE A 89 19.07 0.85 -11.63
N PHE A 90 18.04 0.16 -12.14
CA PHE A 90 17.86 -1.27 -11.84
C PHE A 90 19.07 -2.12 -12.22
N ASN A 91 19.68 -1.89 -13.39
CA ASN A 91 20.93 -2.57 -13.79
C ASN A 91 22.08 -2.41 -12.78
N ASP A 92 22.15 -1.27 -12.08
CA ASP A 92 23.21 -1.01 -11.11
C ASP A 92 22.85 -1.55 -9.72
N LEU A 93 21.56 -1.64 -9.41
CA LEU A 93 21.03 -1.95 -8.08
C LEU A 93 20.47 -3.38 -7.95
N GLU A 94 20.30 -4.15 -9.02
CA GLU A 94 19.62 -5.47 -8.97
C GLU A 94 20.29 -6.48 -8.03
N GLU A 95 21.60 -6.35 -7.81
CA GLU A 95 22.38 -7.23 -6.93
C GLU A 95 22.49 -6.67 -5.49
N CYS A 96 21.88 -5.53 -5.20
CA CYS A 96 21.89 -4.93 -3.88
C CYS A 96 20.79 -5.52 -2.99
N ASP A 97 21.17 -6.05 -1.83
CA ASP A 97 20.26 -6.69 -0.86
C ASP A 97 19.61 -5.66 0.09
N GLN A 98 18.95 -4.63 -0.47
CA GLN A 98 18.29 -3.57 0.31
C GLN A 98 16.81 -3.87 0.50
N VAL A 99 16.32 -3.68 1.73
CA VAL A 99 14.92 -3.96 2.09
C VAL A 99 14.08 -2.69 2.14
N HIS A 100 14.70 -1.57 2.51
CA HIS A 100 14.07 -0.25 2.56
C HIS A 100 14.97 0.83 1.95
N VAL A 101 14.38 1.86 1.34
CA VAL A 101 15.11 2.94 0.66
C VAL A 101 16.02 3.76 1.59
N GLU A 102 15.72 3.77 2.89
CA GLU A 102 16.49 4.52 3.90
C GLU A 102 17.65 3.72 4.51
N ASP A 103 17.82 2.43 4.17
CA ASP A 103 18.83 1.56 4.80
C ASP A 103 20.27 2.03 4.59
N VAL A 104 20.51 2.84 3.54
CA VAL A 104 21.82 3.43 3.19
C VAL A 104 21.87 4.96 3.31
N ALA A 105 20.82 5.57 3.87
CA ALA A 105 20.72 7.03 3.94
C ALA A 105 21.77 7.69 4.85
N SER A 106 22.42 6.93 5.73
CA SER A 106 23.49 7.46 6.60
C SER A 106 24.77 7.85 5.86
N ASP A 107 25.00 7.28 4.67
CA ASP A 107 26.17 7.55 3.84
C ASP A 107 25.94 8.76 2.90
N ASP A 108 24.71 9.27 2.85
CA ASP A 108 24.35 10.46 2.08
C ASP A 108 24.79 11.74 2.81
N ASN A 109 25.44 12.63 2.07
CA ASN A 109 25.83 13.95 2.56
C ASN A 109 24.78 15.04 2.26
N GLY A 110 23.65 14.68 1.64
CA GLY A 110 22.53 15.55 1.32
C GLY A 110 22.80 16.50 0.15
N GLN A 111 23.78 16.19 -0.70
CA GLN A 111 24.10 16.99 -1.88
C GLN A 111 22.95 16.96 -2.91
N ASP A 112 22.68 18.09 -3.57
CA ASP A 112 21.77 18.13 -4.72
C ASP A 112 22.32 17.29 -5.88
N LEU A 113 21.50 16.32 -6.33
CA LEU A 113 21.82 15.40 -7.42
C LEU A 113 21.29 15.86 -8.78
N SER A 114 20.61 17.00 -8.87
CA SER A 114 19.99 17.49 -10.12
C SER A 114 20.99 17.65 -11.29
N ASN A 115 22.26 17.92 -10.97
CA ASN A 115 23.35 18.03 -11.96
C ASN A 115 24.41 16.92 -11.80
N TYR A 116 24.12 15.89 -11.00
CA TYR A 116 25.03 14.77 -10.81
C TYR A 116 24.95 13.81 -12.01
N ASN A 117 26.09 13.32 -12.46
CA ASN A 117 26.15 12.42 -13.61
C ASN A 117 26.50 10.98 -13.19
N PHE A 118 25.45 10.21 -12.88
CA PHE A 118 25.54 8.79 -12.52
C PHE A 118 26.21 7.93 -13.58
N SER A 119 26.08 8.27 -14.88
CA SER A 119 26.70 7.46 -15.96
C SER A 119 28.24 7.46 -15.96
N THR A 120 28.86 8.35 -15.19
CA THR A 120 30.32 8.55 -15.18
C THR A 120 30.93 8.54 -13.77
N ASP A 121 30.16 8.18 -12.75
CA ASP A 121 30.63 8.21 -11.36
C ASP A 121 31.49 7.00 -10.96
N GLY A 122 31.54 5.98 -11.81
CA GLY A 122 32.31 4.75 -11.60
C GLY A 122 31.60 3.70 -10.77
N PHE A 123 30.32 3.90 -10.43
CA PHE A 123 29.45 2.86 -9.93
C PHE A 123 29.02 1.95 -11.09
N SER A 124 29.07 0.65 -10.86
CA SER A 124 28.52 -0.35 -11.77
C SER A 124 28.13 -1.56 -10.93
N GLY A 125 26.94 -2.11 -11.14
CA GLY A 125 26.51 -3.36 -10.52
C GLY A 125 27.59 -4.45 -10.64
N SER A 126 27.69 -5.36 -9.65
CA SER A 126 28.78 -6.34 -9.57
C SER A 126 28.80 -7.35 -10.73
N GLY A 127 27.80 -7.33 -11.64
CA GLY A 127 27.77 -8.06 -12.91
C GLY A 127 28.67 -7.48 -14.04
N SER A 128 29.17 -6.24 -13.90
CA SER A 128 30.07 -5.65 -14.90
C SER A 128 31.52 -6.05 -14.62
N ASN A 129 31.94 -7.20 -15.13
CA ASN A 129 33.33 -7.66 -15.13
C ASN A 129 34.17 -6.84 -16.14
N VAL A 130 34.07 -5.50 -16.08
CA VAL A 130 34.92 -4.58 -16.83
C VAL A 130 36.14 -4.31 -15.97
N ASN A 131 37.15 -5.15 -16.22
CA ASN A 131 38.51 -4.97 -15.79
C ASN A 131 39.03 -3.62 -16.34
N HIS A 132 38.84 -2.52 -15.62
CA HIS A 132 39.48 -1.23 -15.88
C HIS A 132 40.19 -0.75 -14.62
N GLY A 133 41.50 -0.55 -14.79
CA GLY A 133 42.42 -0.28 -13.70
C GLY A 133 42.15 1.03 -12.98
N SER A 134 42.40 0.98 -11.67
CA SER A 134 42.95 2.06 -10.85
C SER A 134 42.34 3.46 -11.05
N THR A 135 41.27 3.73 -10.32
CA THR A 135 41.31 4.81 -9.32
C THR A 135 40.51 4.34 -8.12
N GLY A 136 41.21 4.11 -7.00
CA GLY A 136 40.56 3.78 -5.75
C GLY A 136 39.74 4.97 -5.27
N VAL A 137 38.44 4.77 -5.13
CA VAL A 137 37.66 5.50 -4.14
C VAL A 137 37.07 4.43 -3.24
N GLN A 138 37.70 4.34 -2.08
CA GLN A 138 37.26 3.69 -0.85
C GLN A 138 35.93 2.92 -0.95
N ARG A 139 36.02 1.58 -0.94
CA ARG A 139 35.04 0.76 -0.19
C ARG A 139 34.73 1.49 1.10
N GLY A 140 33.45 1.76 1.37
CA GLY A 140 32.85 2.13 2.65
C GLY A 140 33.73 2.90 3.64
N VAL A 141 33.28 4.08 4.06
CA VAL A 141 33.67 4.55 5.39
C VAL A 141 33.29 3.53 6.46
#